data_AF-A0AAE2W282-F1
#
_entry.id   AF-A0AAE2W282-F1
#
_cell.length_a   1.000
_cell.length_b   1.000
_cell.length_c   1.000
_cell.angle_alpha   90.00
_cell.angle_beta   90.00
_cell.angle_gamma   90.00
#
_symmetry.space_group_name_H-M   'P 1'
#
loop_
_entity.id
_entity.type
_entity.pdbx_description
1 polymer ?
#
loop_
_entity_poly.entity_id
_entity_poly.type
_entity_poly.pdbx_seq_one_letter_code
_entity_poly.pdbx_strand_id
1 'polypeptide(L)'
;MKQFKPLLALIPLFVLIAQPALAQNLDPLENMLQTVVDALTGPIGRLVGILGLVAAGYMMFTGRLNWPLFLAIFLGIVLVFSAATIIDGFAAP
;
A
#
# COMPACT_ATOMS: atom_id res chain seq x y z
N MET A 1 -19.96 -33.72 -42.58
CA MET A 1 -20.18 -32.75 -41.48
C MET A 1 -20.56 -33.40 -40.13
N LYS A 2 -20.26 -34.69 -39.86
CA LYS A 2 -20.66 -35.38 -38.60
C LYS A 2 -19.53 -35.55 -37.57
N GLN A 3 -18.29 -35.21 -37.91
CA GLN A 3 -17.08 -35.46 -37.10
C GLN A 3 -16.69 -34.32 -36.13
N PHE A 4 -17.34 -33.14 -36.22
CA PHE A 4 -17.02 -31.99 -35.36
C PHE A 4 -17.76 -31.97 -34.00
N LYS A 5 -18.78 -32.83 -33.83
CA LYS A 5 -19.54 -32.97 -32.58
C LYS A 5 -18.70 -33.40 -31.35
N PRO A 6 -17.75 -34.37 -31.45
CA PRO A 6 -16.91 -34.71 -30.30
C PRO A 6 -15.93 -33.57 -29.93
N LEU A 7 -15.51 -32.76 -30.89
CA LEU A 7 -14.66 -31.58 -30.67
C LEU A 7 -15.40 -30.48 -29.89
N LEU A 8 -16.69 -30.27 -30.18
CA LEU A 8 -17.55 -29.32 -29.48
C LEU A 8 -17.84 -29.75 -28.03
N ALA A 9 -17.86 -31.05 -27.74
CA ALA A 9 -18.07 -31.59 -26.40
C ALA A 9 -16.84 -31.47 -25.48
N LEU A 10 -15.64 -31.22 -26.03
CA LEU A 10 -14.40 -31.03 -25.26
C LEU A 10 -14.21 -29.60 -24.73
N ILE A 11 -14.96 -28.62 -25.25
CA ILE A 11 -14.91 -27.21 -24.86
C ILE A 11 -15.20 -26.98 -23.35
N PRO A 12 -16.23 -27.59 -22.72
CA PRO A 12 -16.47 -27.41 -21.28
C PRO A 12 -15.36 -28.00 -20.41
N LEU A 13 -14.65 -29.03 -20.89
CA LEU A 13 -13.50 -29.59 -20.19
C LEU A 13 -12.34 -28.58 -20.17
N PHE A 14 -12.07 -27.89 -21.30
CA PHE A 14 -11.09 -26.81 -21.39
C PHE A 14 -11.38 -25.61 -20.48
N VAL A 15 -12.66 -25.31 -20.23
CA VAL A 15 -13.07 -24.27 -19.25
C VAL A 15 -12.81 -24.73 -17.82
N LEU A 16 -12.96 -26.03 -17.53
CA LEU A 16 -12.70 -26.60 -16.20
C LEU A 16 -11.20 -26.72 -15.89
N ILE A 17 -10.35 -26.89 -16.92
CA ILE A 17 -8.88 -26.85 -16.81
C ILE A 17 -8.29 -25.48 -17.15
N ALA A 18 -9.12 -24.46 -17.38
CA ALA A 18 -8.66 -23.08 -17.52
C ALA A 18 -8.18 -22.61 -16.15
N GLN A 19 -6.91 -22.88 -15.86
CA GLN A 19 -6.21 -22.31 -14.73
C GLN A 19 -6.18 -20.78 -14.96
N PRO A 20 -6.56 -19.96 -13.97
CA PRO A 20 -6.38 -18.52 -14.09
C PRO A 20 -4.90 -18.26 -14.38
N ALA A 21 -4.63 -17.35 -15.32
CA ALA A 21 -3.28 -17.01 -15.72
C ALA A 21 -2.40 -16.71 -14.50
N LEU A 22 -1.10 -16.98 -14.60
CA LEU A 22 -0.03 -16.84 -13.59
C LEU A 22 0.08 -15.45 -12.89
N ALA A 23 -0.88 -14.55 -13.07
CA ALA A 23 -1.12 -13.36 -12.25
C ALA A 23 -1.80 -13.67 -10.89
N GLN A 24 -2.27 -14.90 -10.66
CA GLN A 24 -3.01 -15.28 -9.45
C GLN A 24 -2.13 -15.41 -8.18
N ASN A 25 -0.80 -15.33 -8.28
CA ASN A 25 0.11 -15.37 -7.12
C ASN A 25 0.94 -14.07 -7.05
N LEU A 26 0.27 -12.93 -6.94
CA LEU A 26 0.92 -11.67 -6.54
C LEU A 26 1.20 -11.62 -5.03
N ASP A 27 0.73 -12.62 -4.27
CA ASP A 27 0.91 -12.71 -2.81
C ASP A 27 2.36 -12.50 -2.36
N PRO A 28 3.40 -13.08 -3.00
CA PRO A 28 4.76 -12.85 -2.54
C PRO A 28 5.20 -11.40 -2.72
N LEU A 29 4.80 -10.74 -3.80
CA LEU A 29 5.14 -9.34 -4.06
C LEU A 29 4.36 -8.41 -3.13
N GLU A 30 3.06 -8.68 -2.96
CA GLU A 30 2.20 -7.94 -2.02
C GLU A 30 2.72 -8.05 -0.59
N ASN A 31 3.09 -9.26 -0.14
CA ASN A 31 3.68 -9.48 1.19
C ASN A 31 5.02 -8.74 1.37
N MET A 32 5.86 -8.68 0.33
CA MET A 32 7.10 -7.91 0.39
C MET A 32 6.83 -6.40 0.50
N LEU A 33 5.88 -5.88 -0.27
CA LEU A 33 5.50 -4.47 -0.19
C LEU A 33 4.87 -4.14 1.16
N GLN A 34 3.97 -4.98 1.68
CA GLN A 34 3.39 -4.85 3.02
C GLN A 34 4.46 -4.88 4.11
N THR A 35 5.43 -5.79 4.03
CA THR A 35 6.54 -5.85 4.99
C THR A 35 7.36 -4.55 5.00
N VAL A 36 7.60 -3.96 3.84
CA VAL A 36 8.31 -2.67 3.73
C VAL A 36 7.47 -1.53 4.31
N VAL A 37 6.15 -1.51 4.03
CA VAL A 37 5.23 -0.52 4.59
C VAL A 37 5.20 -0.66 6.12
N ASP A 38 4.99 -1.85 6.66
CA ASP A 38 4.98 -2.12 8.10
C ASP A 38 6.30 -1.79 8.77
N ALA A 39 7.44 -2.03 8.12
CA ALA A 39 8.74 -1.63 8.64
C ALA A 39 8.86 -0.10 8.78
N LEU A 40 8.28 0.65 7.84
CA LEU A 40 8.35 2.13 7.82
C LEU A 40 7.25 2.81 8.64
N THR A 41 6.02 2.31 8.63
CA THR A 41 4.85 2.90 9.29
C THR A 41 4.39 2.16 10.54
N GLY A 42 5.04 1.04 10.87
CA GLY A 42 4.75 0.25 12.07
C GLY A 42 5.10 0.97 13.38
N PRO A 43 5.06 0.26 14.52
CA PRO A 43 5.22 0.85 15.84
C PRO A 43 6.51 1.65 16.00
N ILE A 44 7.61 1.14 15.43
CA ILE A 44 8.93 1.80 15.47
C ILE A 44 8.90 3.09 14.67
N GLY A 45 8.42 3.04 13.42
CA GLY A 45 8.29 4.23 12.56
C GLY A 45 7.44 5.33 13.21
N ARG A 46 6.32 4.95 13.84
CA ARG A 46 5.47 5.87 14.59
C ARG A 46 6.20 6.55 15.74
N LEU A 47 6.98 5.80 16.53
CA LEU A 47 7.76 6.37 17.63
C LEU A 47 8.80 7.37 17.13
N VAL A 48 9.49 7.05 16.03
CA VAL A 48 10.46 7.95 15.38
C VAL A 48 9.77 9.22 14.87
N GLY A 49 8.59 9.09 14.25
CA GLY A 49 7.79 10.23 13.81
C GLY A 49 7.36 11.14 14.96
N ILE A 50 6.95 10.56 16.09
CA ILE A 50 6.60 11.34 17.30
C ILE A 50 7.82 12.09 17.84
N LEU A 51 8.98 11.43 17.95
CA LEU A 51 10.23 12.06 18.37
C LEU A 51 10.62 13.22 17.44
N GLY A 52 10.53 13.01 16.13
CA GLY A 52 10.79 14.05 15.13
C GLY A 52 9.85 15.24 15.27
N LEU A 53 8.56 14.99 15.49
CA LEU A 53 7.56 16.04 15.68
C LEU A 53 7.78 16.84 16.96
N VAL A 54 8.11 16.17 18.07
CA VAL A 54 8.42 16.81 19.35
C VAL A 54 9.68 17.67 19.23
N ALA A 55 10.73 17.16 18.56
CA ALA A 55 11.94 17.92 18.30
C ALA A 55 11.67 19.16 17.43
N ALA A 56 10.89 19.02 16.36
CA ALA A 56 10.49 20.14 15.52
C ALA A 56 9.67 21.18 16.30
N GLY A 57 8.75 20.74 17.16
CA GLY A 57 7.98 21.62 18.04
C GLY A 57 8.87 22.39 19.01
N TYR A 58 9.85 21.73 19.63
CA TYR A 58 10.83 22.39 20.48
C TYR A 58 11.68 23.41 19.70
N MET A 59 12.17 23.06 18.51
CA MET A 59 12.94 23.98 17.67
C MET A 59 12.13 25.20 17.22
N MET A 60 10.82 25.04 17.04
CA MET A 60 9.91 26.15 16.75
C MET A 60 9.78 27.10 17.94
N PHE A 61 9.60 26.59 19.16
CA PHE A 61 9.51 27.45 20.36
C PHE A 61 10.81 28.17 20.70
N THR A 62 11.96 27.59 20.36
CA THR A 62 13.27 28.25 20.53
C THR A 62 13.55 29.33 19.47
N GLY A 63 12.63 29.56 18.53
CA GLY A 63 12.78 30.55 17.47
C GLY A 63 13.85 30.20 16.43
N ARG A 64 14.35 28.95 16.43
CA ARG A 64 15.41 28.47 15.53
C ARG A 64 14.86 27.83 14.25
N LEU A 65 13.54 27.63 14.17
CA LEU A 65 12.86 27.02 13.04
C LEU A 65 11.85 28.00 12.43
N ASN A 66 11.85 28.12 11.10
CA ASN A 66 10.88 28.94 10.39
C ASN A 66 9.48 28.30 10.42
N TRP A 67 8.44 29.12 10.51
CA TRP A 67 7.05 28.66 10.53
C TRP A 67 6.65 27.78 9.32
N PRO A 68 7.03 28.12 8.06
CA PRO A 68 6.73 27.27 6.92
C PRO A 68 7.44 25.91 6.97
N LEU A 69 8.65 25.87 7.54
CA LEU A 69 9.43 24.64 7.67
C LEU A 69 8.82 23.73 8.74
N PHE A 70 8.36 24.28 9.86
CA PHE A 70 7.61 23.51 10.85
C PHE A 70 6.34 22.89 10.24
N LEU A 71 5.56 23.69 9.52
CA LEU A 71 4.35 23.21 8.83
C LEU A 71 4.67 22.11 7.82
N ALA A 72 5.75 22.23 7.06
CA ALA A 72 6.18 21.19 6.13
C ALA A 72 6.52 19.87 6.83
N ILE A 73 7.23 19.93 7.97
CA ILE A 73 7.56 18.75 8.78
C ILE A 73 6.29 18.13 9.38
N PHE A 74 5.40 18.96 9.95
CA PHE A 74 4.14 18.51 10.52
C PHE A 74 3.24 17.84 9.48
N LEU A 75 3.01 18.49 8.33
CA LEU A 75 2.24 17.90 7.23
C LEU A 75 2.89 16.61 6.74
N GLY A 76 4.21 16.58 6.56
CA GLY A 76 4.92 15.38 6.08
C GLY A 76 4.67 14.17 6.97
N ILE A 77 4.81 14.34 8.29
CA ILE A 77 4.56 13.28 9.27
C ILE A 77 3.08 12.84 9.23
N VAL A 78 2.15 13.79 9.23
CA VAL A 78 0.71 13.48 9.18
C VAL A 78 0.33 12.73 7.91
N LEU A 79 0.87 13.12 6.75
CA LEU A 79 0.59 12.49 5.47
C LEU A 79 1.14 11.05 5.40
N VAL A 80 2.35 10.80 5.88
CA VAL A 80 2.95 9.45 5.88
C VAL A 80 2.11 8.47 6.69
N PHE A 81 1.67 8.86 7.89
CA PHE A 81 0.86 7.96 8.75
C PHE A 81 -0.61 7.87 8.35
N SER A 82 -1.13 8.83 7.56
CA SER A 82 -2.52 8.82 7.07
C SER A 82 -2.67 8.16 5.70
N ALA A 83 -1.57 7.84 5.02
CA ALA A 83 -1.55 7.42 3.61
C ALA A 83 -2.49 6.23 3.32
N ALA A 84 -2.46 5.18 4.14
CA ALA A 84 -3.32 4.00 3.95
C ALA A 84 -4.80 4.38 3.92
N THR A 85 -5.27 5.11 4.93
CA THR A 85 -6.68 5.53 5.02
C THR A 85 -7.14 6.41 3.87
N ILE A 86 -6.24 7.24 3.33
CA ILE A 86 -6.53 8.12 2.18
C ILE A 86 -6.69 7.27 0.92
N ILE A 87 -5.75 6.36 0.67
CA ILE A 87 -5.74 5.51 -0.52
C ILE A 87 -6.91 4.51 -0.49
N ASP A 88 -7.17 3.89 0.66
CA ASP A 88 -8.29 2.96 0.85
C ASP A 88 -9.64 3.66 0.61
N GLY A 89 -9.75 4.94 1.00
CA GLY A 89 -10.92 5.76 0.74
C GLY A 89 -11.17 6.03 -0.75
N PHE A 90 -10.14 6.00 -1.60
CA PHE A 90 -10.28 6.07 -3.06
C PHE A 90 -10.48 4.70 -3.72
N ALA A 91 -10.16 3.61 -3.03
CA ALA A 91 -10.28 2.24 -3.53
C ALA A 91 -11.67 1.61 -3.28
N ALA A 92 -12.48 2.20 -2.40
CA ALA A 92 -13.89 1.82 -2.25
C ALA A 92 -14.69 2.22 -3.52
N PRO A 93 -15.52 1.33 -4.08
CA PRO A 93 -16.26 1.58 -5.32
C PRO A 93 -17.27 2.74 -5.21
#